data_AF-A0A2V4H1R9-F1
#
_entry.id   AF-A0A2V4H1R9-F1
#
_cell.length_a   1.000
_cell.length_b   1.000
_cell.length_c   1.000
_cell.angle_alpha   90.00
_cell.angle_beta   90.00
_cell.angle_gamma   90.00
#
_symmetry.space_group_name_H-M   'P 1'
#
loop_
_entity.id
_entity.type
_entity.pdbx_description
1 polymer ?
#
loop_
_entity_poly.entity_id
_entity_poly.type
_entity_poly.pdbx_seq_one_letter_code
_entity_poly.pdbx_strand_id
1 'polypeptide(L)'
;MKDDGEKRFAKLATWIIEKKVPPDPAIDPILKYFMDLKNTEENLSRSIVPWVAKMPIYEHYLKHIKGIGPILSANLIAMLTPIDRFPKPSMLVAYAGLAGQFYRMECANGHKIISSSPKASCPVLESNTDGEGRACGAPIVKSVLEKSIMRHEAGYHVFQNTRLKATLFKVATSFEKLSADKSQYRALYEAKKAEYASREGINKGHARMMALRYVEKRFLVNLHVVWMRGIGKEVTPYEATLPNHTIEPIRTDDGYPLPQPGSFEAVDDEASWAVKQLTDNYYDIQMMRIRAFNNIVAWLSTNRERLPEEYREFLKRKESEGDSED
;
A
#
# COMPACT_ATOMS: atom_id res chain seq x y z
N MET A 1 18.49 5.78 -6.57
CA MET A 1 18.72 7.13 -7.10
C MET A 1 18.16 7.16 -8.50
N LYS A 2 17.03 7.83 -8.73
CA LYS A 2 16.65 8.18 -10.10
C LYS A 2 17.62 9.26 -10.56
N ASP A 3 18.15 9.11 -11.77
CA ASP A 3 19.01 10.08 -12.42
C ASP A 3 18.37 11.47 -12.35
N ASP A 4 19.14 12.48 -11.99
CA ASP A 4 18.61 13.82 -11.74
C ASP A 4 18.00 14.43 -13.02
N GLY A 5 18.45 13.95 -14.19
CA GLY A 5 17.81 14.20 -15.48
C GLY A 5 16.35 13.71 -15.57
N GLU A 6 16.03 12.53 -15.02
CA GLU A 6 14.67 11.97 -15.09
C GLU A 6 13.65 12.84 -14.33
N LYS A 7 14.07 13.45 -13.22
CA LYS A 7 13.22 14.37 -12.44
C LYS A 7 12.87 15.64 -13.22
N ARG A 8 13.82 16.18 -14.01
CA ARG A 8 13.61 17.39 -14.81
C ARG A 8 12.58 17.16 -15.91
N PHE A 9 12.68 16.05 -16.63
CA PHE A 9 11.68 15.69 -17.65
C PHE A 9 10.30 15.36 -17.06
N ALA A 10 10.24 14.75 -15.88
CA ALA A 10 8.97 14.56 -15.17
C ALA A 10 8.28 15.90 -14.81
N LYS A 11 9.07 16.90 -14.43
CA LYS A 11 8.56 18.25 -14.17
C LYS A 11 8.06 18.92 -15.47
N LEU A 12 8.81 18.82 -16.56
CA LEU A 12 8.39 19.34 -17.87
C LEU A 12 7.09 18.66 -18.35
N ALA A 13 6.98 17.34 -18.26
CA ALA A 13 5.75 16.60 -18.57
C ALA A 13 4.55 17.10 -17.74
N THR A 14 4.78 17.39 -16.45
CA THR A 14 3.74 17.95 -15.57
C THR A 14 3.27 19.32 -16.06
N TRP A 15 4.19 20.19 -16.49
CA TRP A 15 3.84 21.52 -17.03
C TRP A 15 3.06 21.45 -18.34
N ILE A 16 3.41 20.52 -19.23
CA ILE A 16 2.66 20.25 -20.45
C ILE A 16 1.22 19.82 -20.11
N ILE A 17 1.07 18.87 -19.18
CA ILE A 17 -0.25 18.40 -18.70
C ILE A 17 -1.06 19.55 -18.06
N GLU A 18 -0.39 20.42 -17.30
CA GLU A 18 -0.99 21.60 -16.67
C GLU A 18 -1.24 22.75 -17.66
N LYS A 19 -0.93 22.57 -18.95
CA LYS A 19 -1.06 23.58 -20.01
C LYS A 19 -0.27 24.87 -19.73
N LYS A 20 0.76 24.80 -18.90
CA LYS A 20 1.71 25.90 -18.69
C LYS A 20 2.62 26.09 -19.90
N VAL A 21 2.69 25.05 -20.73
CA VAL A 21 3.63 24.89 -21.83
C VAL A 21 2.92 24.08 -22.93
N PRO A 22 3.02 24.43 -24.22
CA PRO A 22 2.38 23.67 -25.29
C PRO A 22 3.05 22.30 -25.50
N PRO A 23 2.29 21.23 -25.81
CA PRO A 23 2.90 19.95 -26.19
C PRO A 23 3.57 20.01 -27.56
N ASP A 24 4.59 19.17 -27.78
CA ASP A 24 5.04 18.86 -29.14
C ASP A 24 3.96 18.02 -29.84
N PRO A 25 3.61 18.30 -31.12
CA PRO A 25 2.59 17.53 -31.84
C PRO A 25 2.82 16.01 -31.84
N ALA A 26 4.07 15.56 -31.73
CA ALA A 26 4.42 14.14 -31.67
C ALA A 26 3.93 13.44 -30.38
N ILE A 27 3.71 14.17 -29.29
CA ILE A 27 3.21 13.60 -28.02
C ILE A 27 1.71 13.79 -27.83
N ASP A 28 1.03 14.53 -28.71
CA ASP A 28 -0.41 14.80 -28.61
C ASP A 28 -1.27 13.54 -28.42
N PRO A 29 -1.04 12.41 -29.13
CA PRO A 29 -1.80 11.20 -28.91
C PRO A 29 -1.61 10.61 -27.50
N ILE A 30 -0.37 10.61 -26.99
CA ILE A 30 -0.04 10.08 -25.66
C ILE A 30 -0.64 10.97 -24.57
N LEU A 31 -0.56 12.30 -24.77
CA LEU A 31 -1.16 13.27 -23.87
C LEU A 31 -2.68 13.12 -23.82
N LYS A 32 -3.33 12.93 -24.97
CA LYS A 32 -4.78 12.64 -25.03
C LYS A 32 -5.13 11.39 -24.23
N TYR A 33 -4.43 10.27 -24.45
CA TYR A 33 -4.67 9.04 -23.68
C TYR A 33 -4.44 9.23 -22.18
N PHE A 34 -3.40 9.97 -21.78
CA PHE A 34 -3.16 10.30 -20.38
C PHE A 34 -4.35 11.06 -19.78
N MET A 35 -4.90 12.05 -20.49
CA MET A 35 -6.04 12.84 -20.03
C MET A 35 -7.33 12.00 -19.96
N ASP A 36 -7.58 11.14 -20.94
CA ASP A 36 -8.74 10.23 -20.94
C ASP A 36 -8.67 9.24 -19.76
N LEU A 37 -7.49 8.68 -19.50
CA LEU A 37 -7.25 7.81 -18.34
C LEU A 37 -7.40 8.57 -17.01
N LYS A 38 -6.92 9.81 -16.93
CA LYS A 38 -7.08 10.66 -15.73
C LYS A 38 -8.55 10.94 -15.46
N ASN A 39 -9.33 11.33 -16.47
CA ASN A 39 -10.76 11.58 -16.34
C ASN A 39 -11.50 10.29 -15.92
N THR A 40 -11.13 9.15 -16.48
CA THR A 40 -11.69 7.85 -16.11
C THR A 40 -11.37 7.49 -14.66
N GLU A 41 -10.13 7.70 -14.20
CA GLU A 41 -9.73 7.51 -12.80
C GLU A 41 -10.55 8.38 -11.85
N GLU A 42 -10.75 9.67 -12.19
CA GLU A 42 -11.57 10.59 -11.40
C GLU A 42 -13.04 10.16 -11.33
N ASN A 43 -13.60 9.70 -12.45
CA ASN A 43 -14.97 9.19 -12.49
C ASN A 43 -15.13 7.93 -11.62
N LEU A 44 -14.20 6.96 -11.73
CA LEU A 44 -14.19 5.78 -10.88
C LEU A 44 -14.05 6.15 -9.40
N SER A 45 -13.18 7.12 -9.07
CA SER A 45 -13.04 7.63 -7.71
C SER A 45 -14.37 8.18 -7.19
N ARG A 46 -15.09 8.99 -7.97
CA ARG A 46 -16.42 9.52 -7.59
C ARG A 46 -17.43 8.41 -7.40
N SER A 47 -17.39 7.38 -8.26
CA SER A 47 -18.28 6.21 -8.14
C SER A 47 -17.98 5.35 -6.90
N ILE A 48 -16.73 5.24 -6.45
CA ILE A 48 -16.36 4.44 -5.27
C ILE A 48 -16.88 5.07 -3.97
N VAL A 49 -16.87 6.39 -3.84
CA VAL A 49 -17.17 7.09 -2.57
C VAL A 49 -18.54 6.71 -1.99
N PRO A 50 -19.66 6.72 -2.75
CA PRO A 50 -20.97 6.32 -2.23
C PRO A 50 -21.04 4.87 -1.75
N TRP A 51 -20.27 3.95 -2.36
CA TRP A 51 -20.22 2.55 -1.93
C TRP A 51 -19.50 2.41 -0.60
N VAL A 52 -18.34 3.06 -0.47
CA VAL A 52 -17.54 3.03 0.75
C VAL A 52 -18.25 3.71 1.91
N ALA A 53 -18.98 4.81 1.65
CA ALA A 53 -19.77 5.51 2.65
C ALA A 53 -20.82 4.62 3.35
N LYS A 54 -21.28 3.55 2.69
CA LYS A 54 -22.23 2.58 3.25
C LYS A 54 -21.55 1.46 4.05
N MET A 55 -20.22 1.36 4.01
CA MET A 55 -19.49 0.28 4.67
C MET A 55 -19.38 0.57 6.17
N PRO A 56 -19.83 -0.33 7.06
CA PRO A 56 -19.86 -0.04 8.49
C PRO A 56 -18.50 0.32 9.10
N ILE A 57 -17.43 -0.38 8.69
CA ILE A 57 -16.08 -0.08 9.18
C ILE A 57 -15.57 1.29 8.71
N TYR A 58 -16.04 1.77 7.56
CA TYR A 58 -15.72 3.12 7.10
C TYR A 58 -16.46 4.15 7.94
N GLU A 59 -17.76 3.94 8.13
CA GLU A 59 -18.63 4.81 8.89
C GLU A 59 -18.21 4.94 10.36
N HIS A 60 -17.80 3.85 11.01
CA HIS A 60 -17.51 3.87 12.44
C HIS A 60 -16.02 4.01 12.79
N TYR A 61 -15.11 3.92 11.82
CA TYR A 61 -13.68 3.97 12.12
C TYR A 61 -12.83 4.66 11.06
N LEU A 62 -12.76 4.14 9.83
CA LEU A 62 -11.75 4.61 8.86
C LEU A 62 -11.92 6.08 8.49
N LYS A 63 -13.15 6.60 8.39
CA LYS A 63 -13.39 8.03 8.09
C LYS A 63 -12.91 8.98 9.20
N HIS A 64 -12.75 8.45 10.41
CA HIS A 64 -12.33 9.17 11.61
C HIS A 64 -10.80 9.11 11.85
N ILE A 65 -10.05 8.48 10.94
CA ILE A 65 -8.59 8.45 10.97
C ILE A 65 -8.05 9.45 9.93
N LYS A 66 -7.33 10.48 10.38
CA LYS A 66 -6.81 11.51 9.46
C LYS A 66 -5.75 10.90 8.56
N GLY A 67 -5.77 11.27 7.28
CA GLY A 67 -4.90 10.69 6.25
C GLY A 67 -5.43 9.42 5.59
N ILE A 68 -6.60 8.91 6.01
CA ILE A 68 -7.29 7.79 5.36
C ILE A 68 -8.50 8.31 4.60
N GLY A 69 -8.35 8.47 3.29
CA GLY A 69 -9.45 8.87 2.39
C GLY A 69 -10.33 7.69 1.94
N PRO A 70 -11.50 7.95 1.34
CA PRO A 70 -12.46 6.93 0.94
C PRO A 70 -11.88 5.91 -0.06
N ILE A 71 -11.02 6.33 -1.00
CA ILE A 71 -10.38 5.42 -1.96
C ILE A 71 -9.40 4.46 -1.27
N LEU A 72 -8.64 4.96 -0.29
CA LEU A 72 -7.72 4.13 0.47
C LEU A 72 -8.49 3.15 1.37
N SER A 73 -9.59 3.59 1.97
CA SER A 73 -10.54 2.74 2.69
C SER A 73 -11.15 1.67 1.80
N ALA A 74 -11.59 2.01 0.59
CA ALA A 74 -12.12 1.05 -0.39
C ALA A 74 -11.15 -0.10 -0.63
N ASN A 75 -9.88 0.25 -0.86
CA ASN A 75 -8.83 -0.71 -1.14
C ASN A 75 -8.50 -1.59 0.06
N LEU A 76 -8.48 -1.02 1.28
CA LEU A 76 -8.34 -1.81 2.50
C LEU A 76 -9.52 -2.77 2.66
N ILE A 77 -10.76 -2.29 2.50
CA ILE A 77 -11.97 -3.10 2.65
C ILE A 77 -11.96 -4.25 1.63
N ALA A 78 -11.72 -3.95 0.35
CA ALA A 78 -11.66 -4.92 -0.74
C ALA A 78 -10.65 -6.06 -0.50
N MET A 79 -9.53 -5.77 0.16
CA MET A 79 -8.50 -6.76 0.45
C MET A 79 -8.71 -7.52 1.77
N LEU A 80 -9.53 -6.98 2.68
CA LEU A 80 -9.67 -7.50 4.02
C LEU A 80 -10.98 -8.25 4.24
N THR A 81 -12.03 -7.97 3.48
CA THR A 81 -13.31 -8.69 3.57
C THR A 81 -13.20 -10.12 3.02
N PRO A 82 -13.81 -11.13 3.71
CA PRO A 82 -14.37 -11.04 5.05
C PRO A 82 -13.24 -10.96 6.10
N ILE A 83 -13.34 -10.04 7.07
CA ILE A 83 -12.25 -9.74 8.02
C ILE A 83 -11.98 -10.89 9.00
N ASP A 84 -13.00 -11.69 9.29
CA ASP A 84 -12.99 -12.77 10.27
C ASP A 84 -12.24 -14.02 9.79
N ARG A 85 -11.85 -14.08 8.51
CA ARG A 85 -10.85 -15.05 8.01
C ARG A 85 -9.48 -14.89 8.69
N PHE A 86 -9.28 -13.79 9.41
CA PHE A 86 -8.14 -13.57 10.30
C PHE A 86 -8.60 -13.63 11.76
N PRO A 87 -8.61 -14.80 12.44
CA PRO A 87 -9.01 -14.90 13.84
C PRO A 87 -8.14 -14.07 14.81
N LYS A 88 -6.91 -13.76 14.43
CA LYS A 88 -5.94 -13.02 15.24
C LYS A 88 -5.30 -11.88 14.44
N PRO A 89 -4.97 -10.74 15.07
CA PRO A 89 -4.33 -9.63 14.36
C PRO A 89 -2.97 -10.03 13.78
N SER A 90 -2.24 -10.93 14.46
CA SER A 90 -0.96 -11.45 13.99
C SER A 90 -1.07 -12.22 12.67
N MET A 91 -2.19 -12.91 12.41
CA MET A 91 -2.44 -13.57 11.13
C MET A 91 -2.62 -12.55 10.01
N LEU A 92 -3.34 -11.45 10.28
CA LEU A 92 -3.50 -10.37 9.32
C LEU A 92 -2.17 -9.64 9.04
N VAL A 93 -1.39 -9.33 10.08
CA VAL A 93 -0.04 -8.75 9.95
C VAL A 93 0.87 -9.64 9.11
N ALA A 94 0.77 -10.96 9.27
CA ALA A 94 1.56 -11.90 8.50
C ALA A 94 1.08 -12.02 7.05
N TYR A 95 -0.24 -11.99 6.81
CA TYR A 95 -0.84 -11.93 5.47
C TYR A 95 -0.42 -10.66 4.72
N ALA A 96 -0.32 -9.52 5.41
CA ALA A 96 0.16 -8.26 4.87
C ALA A 96 1.69 -8.19 4.64
N GLY A 97 2.43 -9.26 4.96
CA GLY A 97 3.87 -9.31 4.80
C GLY A 97 4.67 -8.39 5.72
N LEU A 98 4.12 -8.13 6.90
CA LEU A 98 4.72 -7.32 7.95
C LEU A 98 5.26 -8.17 9.12
N ALA A 99 5.14 -9.49 9.08
CA ALA A 99 5.74 -10.37 10.08
C ALA A 99 7.28 -10.15 10.20
N GLY A 100 7.82 -10.37 11.40
CA GLY A 100 9.27 -10.35 11.66
C GLY A 100 9.96 -11.69 11.41
N GLN A 101 9.19 -12.70 11.01
CA GLN A 101 9.67 -14.04 10.73
C GLN A 101 8.83 -14.67 9.62
N PHE A 102 9.42 -15.61 8.90
CA PHE A 102 8.77 -16.34 7.81
C PHE A 102 9.46 -17.67 7.55
N TYR A 103 8.81 -18.55 6.80
CA TYR A 103 9.34 -19.84 6.40
C TYR A 103 9.75 -19.80 4.93
N ARG A 104 10.97 -20.27 4.65
CA ARG A 104 11.39 -20.68 3.31
C ARG A 104 11.17 -22.16 3.17
N MET A 105 10.41 -22.53 2.16
CA MET A 105 10.02 -23.91 1.93
C MET A 105 10.32 -24.33 0.51
N GLU A 106 10.56 -25.62 0.33
CA GLU A 106 10.70 -26.25 -0.97
C GLU A 106 9.85 -27.53 -0.99
N CYS A 107 9.05 -27.72 -2.03
CA CYS A 107 8.27 -28.95 -2.19
C CYS A 107 9.02 -30.02 -3.01
N ALA A 108 8.54 -31.25 -2.99
CA ALA A 108 9.13 -32.36 -3.74
C ALA A 108 9.19 -32.11 -5.27
N ASN A 109 8.32 -31.25 -5.81
CA ASN A 109 8.33 -30.85 -7.22
C ASN A 109 9.28 -29.65 -7.50
N GLY A 110 10.04 -29.19 -6.51
CA GLY A 110 11.01 -28.09 -6.65
C GLY A 110 10.44 -26.67 -6.51
N HIS A 111 9.15 -26.50 -6.21
CA HIS A 111 8.58 -25.17 -5.96
C HIS A 111 9.19 -24.55 -4.70
N LYS A 112 9.77 -23.36 -4.85
CA LYS A 112 10.30 -22.56 -3.76
C LYS A 112 9.25 -21.59 -3.25
N ILE A 113 9.03 -21.58 -1.95
CA ILE A 113 7.88 -20.94 -1.32
C ILE A 113 8.33 -20.08 -0.14
N ILE A 114 7.73 -18.91 -0.04
CA ILE A 114 7.85 -18.03 1.13
C ILE A 114 6.47 -17.86 1.75
N SER A 115 6.33 -18.20 3.03
CA SER A 115 5.06 -18.07 3.77
C SER A 115 5.26 -17.62 5.21
N SER A 116 4.24 -17.04 5.82
CA SER A 116 4.22 -16.68 7.24
C SER A 116 4.07 -17.88 8.19
N SER A 117 3.61 -19.01 7.68
CA SER A 117 3.36 -20.24 8.44
C SER A 117 3.96 -21.43 7.72
N PRO A 118 4.41 -22.48 8.43
CA PRO A 118 4.82 -23.71 7.77
C PRO A 118 3.62 -24.35 7.08
N LYS A 119 3.87 -25.06 5.98
CA LYS A 119 2.86 -25.82 5.23
C LYS A 119 3.30 -27.28 5.12
N ALA A 120 2.35 -28.20 5.17
CA ALA A 120 2.62 -29.63 4.98
C ALA A 120 2.70 -30.00 3.49
N SER A 121 1.88 -29.37 2.66
CA SER A 121 1.80 -29.57 1.22
C SER A 121 2.01 -28.25 0.46
N CYS A 122 2.38 -28.36 -0.82
CA CYS A 122 2.66 -27.25 -1.71
C CYS A 122 1.38 -26.53 -2.16
N PRO A 123 1.17 -25.24 -1.80
CA PRO A 123 0.03 -24.45 -2.24
C PRO A 123 0.20 -23.79 -3.62
N VAL A 124 1.30 -24.01 -4.34
CA VAL A 124 1.51 -23.39 -5.67
C VAL A 124 0.47 -23.93 -6.65
N LEU A 125 -0.22 -23.03 -7.35
CA LEU A 125 -1.18 -23.41 -8.39
C LEU A 125 -0.42 -23.64 -9.71
N GLU A 126 -0.56 -24.83 -10.26
CA GLU A 126 -0.05 -25.21 -11.58
C GLU A 126 -1.18 -25.07 -12.61
N SER A 127 -0.88 -24.48 -13.77
CA SER A 127 -1.84 -24.39 -14.86
C SER A 127 -2.03 -25.77 -15.48
N ASN A 128 -3.25 -26.30 -15.42
CA ASN A 128 -3.61 -27.49 -16.19
C ASN A 128 -4.07 -27.11 -17.59
N THR A 129 -4.14 -28.11 -18.46
CA THR A 129 -4.67 -28.01 -19.84
C THR A 129 -6.08 -27.41 -19.90
N ASP A 130 -6.84 -27.54 -18.82
CA ASP A 130 -8.25 -27.17 -18.76
C ASP A 130 -8.46 -25.72 -18.29
N GLY A 131 -7.37 -24.97 -18.08
CA GLY A 131 -7.42 -23.59 -17.58
C GLY A 131 -7.73 -23.46 -16.08
N GLU A 132 -8.17 -24.54 -15.42
CA GLU A 132 -8.33 -24.60 -13.97
C GLU A 132 -6.99 -24.91 -13.29
N GLY A 133 -6.43 -23.91 -12.59
CA GLY A 133 -5.22 -24.09 -11.80
C GLY A 133 -5.46 -25.03 -10.62
N ARG A 134 -4.76 -26.18 -10.57
CA ARG A 134 -4.79 -27.08 -9.40
C ARG A 134 -3.57 -26.83 -8.53
N ALA A 135 -3.75 -26.94 -7.21
CA ALA A 135 -2.61 -26.87 -6.30
C ALA A 135 -1.69 -28.08 -6.52
N CYS A 136 -0.39 -27.80 -6.59
CA CYS A 136 0.70 -28.78 -6.71
C CYS A 136 0.55 -29.94 -5.72
N GLY A 137 0.22 -29.65 -4.45
CA GLY A 137 -0.10 -30.66 -3.44
C GLY A 137 1.10 -31.50 -2.97
N ALA A 138 2.24 -31.46 -3.66
CA ALA A 138 3.46 -32.16 -3.28
C ALA A 138 3.89 -31.84 -1.84
N PRO A 139 4.42 -32.82 -1.09
CA PRO A 139 4.85 -32.60 0.28
C PRO A 139 5.99 -31.57 0.33
N ILE A 140 6.02 -30.76 1.40
CA ILE A 140 7.15 -29.87 1.68
C ILE A 140 8.33 -30.69 2.21
N VAL A 141 9.43 -30.71 1.46
CA VAL A 141 10.64 -31.48 1.78
C VAL A 141 11.68 -30.67 2.55
N LYS A 142 11.64 -29.34 2.44
CA LYS A 142 12.51 -28.42 3.16
C LYS A 142 11.69 -27.29 3.75
N SER A 143 11.95 -26.95 5.01
CA SER A 143 11.31 -25.82 5.69
C SER A 143 12.28 -25.18 6.68
N VAL A 144 12.57 -23.89 6.48
CA VAL A 144 13.53 -23.13 7.29
C VAL A 144 12.84 -21.88 7.81
N LEU A 145 12.83 -21.70 9.13
CA LEU A 145 12.35 -20.47 9.78
C LEU A 145 13.43 -19.39 9.72
N GLU A 146 13.10 -18.25 9.15
CA GLU A 146 13.94 -17.06 9.15
C GLU A 146 13.37 -15.98 10.08
N LYS A 147 14.22 -15.44 10.96
CA LYS A 147 13.88 -14.33 11.88
C LYS A 147 14.32 -12.99 11.31
N SER A 148 13.92 -12.70 10.08
CA SER A 148 14.28 -11.49 9.38
C SER A 148 13.06 -10.89 8.65
N ILE A 149 13.24 -9.69 8.08
CA ILE A 149 12.22 -9.09 7.24
C ILE A 149 12.23 -9.82 5.90
N MET A 150 11.06 -10.32 5.52
CA MET A 150 10.87 -10.94 4.22
C MET A 150 11.17 -9.97 3.07
N ARG A 151 12.00 -10.43 2.14
CA ARG A 151 12.32 -9.75 0.88
C ARG A 151 11.82 -10.60 -0.28
N HIS A 152 11.44 -9.94 -1.36
CA HIS A 152 11.14 -10.62 -2.60
C HIS A 152 12.43 -11.23 -3.15
N GLU A 153 12.36 -12.48 -3.61
CA GLU A 153 13.49 -13.21 -4.17
C GLU A 153 13.03 -13.89 -5.45
N ALA A 154 13.83 -13.76 -6.51
CA ALA A 154 13.50 -14.35 -7.79
C ALA A 154 13.35 -15.88 -7.66
N GLY A 155 12.31 -16.43 -8.29
CA GLY A 155 12.03 -17.87 -8.27
C GLY A 155 11.27 -18.38 -7.03
N TYR A 156 10.92 -17.52 -6.07
CA TYR A 156 10.05 -17.89 -4.95
C TYR A 156 8.61 -17.45 -5.15
N HIS A 157 7.67 -18.35 -4.83
CA HIS A 157 6.25 -18.03 -4.71
C HIS A 157 5.97 -17.45 -3.31
N VAL A 158 5.47 -16.20 -3.28
CA VAL A 158 5.18 -15.49 -2.03
C VAL A 158 3.69 -15.60 -1.70
N PHE A 159 3.35 -16.28 -0.60
CA PHE A 159 1.98 -16.46 -0.13
C PHE A 159 1.57 -15.35 0.85
N GLN A 160 1.74 -14.11 0.42
CA GLN A 160 1.35 -12.91 1.14
C GLN A 160 0.72 -11.91 0.17
N ASN A 161 -0.08 -10.99 0.70
CA ASN A 161 -0.69 -9.96 -0.11
C ASN A 161 0.27 -8.76 -0.26
N THR A 162 1.05 -8.78 -1.34
CA THR A 162 2.01 -7.73 -1.68
C THR A 162 1.32 -6.39 -1.97
N ARG A 163 0.09 -6.40 -2.51
CA ARG A 163 -0.74 -5.20 -2.72
C ARG A 163 -1.17 -4.56 -1.40
N LEU A 164 -1.54 -5.36 -0.40
CA LEU A 164 -1.86 -4.89 0.94
C LEU A 164 -0.63 -4.27 1.60
N LYS A 165 0.54 -4.89 1.47
CA LYS A 165 1.81 -4.32 1.95
C LYS A 165 2.09 -2.95 1.34
N ALA A 166 1.98 -2.82 0.03
CA ALA A 166 2.16 -1.54 -0.67
C ALA A 166 1.10 -0.51 -0.25
N THR A 167 -0.13 -0.94 0.00
CA THR A 167 -1.22 -0.09 0.47
C THR A 167 -0.96 0.43 1.89
N LEU A 168 -0.47 -0.42 2.79
CA LEU A 168 -0.10 -0.02 4.15
C LEU A 168 1.08 0.95 4.16
N PHE A 169 2.04 0.80 3.25
CA PHE A 169 3.09 1.80 3.08
C PHE A 169 2.51 3.16 2.66
N LYS A 170 1.55 3.19 1.72
CA LYS A 170 0.83 4.42 1.35
C LYS A 170 0.08 5.01 2.56
N VAL A 171 -0.57 4.17 3.38
CA VAL A 171 -1.20 4.59 4.65
C VAL A 171 -0.18 5.24 5.60
N ALA A 172 0.93 4.57 5.90
CA ALA A 172 1.91 5.12 6.85
C ALA A 172 2.56 6.42 6.35
N THR A 173 2.85 6.51 5.05
CA THR A 173 3.35 7.75 4.45
C THR A 173 2.31 8.87 4.40
N SER A 174 1.00 8.57 4.39
CA SER A 174 -0.02 9.61 4.52
C SER A 174 -0.02 10.16 5.95
N PHE A 175 0.14 9.31 6.96
CA PHE A 175 0.29 9.75 8.36
C PHE A 175 1.53 10.60 8.57
N GLU A 176 2.67 10.23 7.97
CA GLU A 176 3.93 10.98 8.07
C GLU A 176 3.78 12.46 7.64
N LYS A 177 2.87 12.76 6.71
CA LYS A 177 2.65 14.12 6.20
C LYS A 177 1.72 14.97 7.07
N LEU A 178 1.14 14.38 8.13
CA LEU A 178 0.24 15.08 9.02
C LEU A 178 0.98 15.77 10.16
N SER A 179 0.23 16.51 10.97
CA SER A 179 0.73 17.10 12.20
C SER A 179 0.44 16.18 13.40
N ALA A 180 1.39 16.10 14.35
CA ALA A 180 1.35 15.18 15.48
C ALA A 180 0.24 15.50 16.50
N ASP A 181 -0.17 16.77 16.59
CA ASP A 181 -1.31 17.22 17.39
C ASP A 181 -2.66 16.71 16.84
N LYS A 182 -2.71 16.44 15.53
CA LYS A 182 -3.96 16.08 14.84
C LYS A 182 -4.12 14.60 14.57
N SER A 183 -3.04 13.83 14.47
CA SER A 183 -3.10 12.39 14.16
C SER A 183 -2.32 11.56 15.16
N GLN A 184 -2.98 10.58 15.74
CA GLN A 184 -2.37 9.65 16.68
C GLN A 184 -1.23 8.84 16.03
N TYR A 185 -1.40 8.46 14.75
CA TYR A 185 -0.40 7.67 14.04
C TYR A 185 0.82 8.50 13.66
N ARG A 186 0.65 9.81 13.45
CA ARG A 186 1.76 10.75 13.29
C ARG A 186 2.53 10.93 14.58
N ALA A 187 1.85 11.12 15.70
CA ALA A 187 2.49 11.22 17.02
C ALA A 187 3.29 9.94 17.34
N LEU A 188 2.70 8.77 17.07
CA LEU A 188 3.37 7.47 17.22
C LEU A 188 4.59 7.33 16.29
N TYR A 189 4.47 7.75 15.03
CA TYR A 189 5.59 7.76 14.10
C TYR A 189 6.77 8.57 14.65
N GLU A 190 6.53 9.80 15.12
CA GLU A 190 7.61 10.68 15.62
C GLU A 190 8.26 10.09 16.87
N ALA A 191 7.45 9.58 17.82
CA ALA A 191 7.96 8.92 19.01
C ALA A 191 8.87 7.72 18.67
N LYS A 192 8.42 6.85 17.75
CA LYS A 192 9.19 5.67 17.33
C LYS A 192 10.41 6.03 16.49
N LYS A 193 10.32 7.06 15.64
CA LYS A 193 11.46 7.54 14.85
C LYS A 193 12.55 8.08 15.77
N ALA A 194 12.20 8.87 16.79
CA ALA A 194 13.14 9.35 17.79
C ALA A 194 13.78 8.19 18.57
N GLU A 195 12.98 7.21 19.01
CA GLU A 195 13.47 5.99 19.67
C GLU A 195 14.44 5.19 18.80
N TYR A 196 14.17 5.04 17.50
CA TYR A 196 15.06 4.31 16.60
C TYR A 196 16.33 5.11 16.25
N ALA A 197 16.22 6.42 16.13
CA ALA A 197 17.36 7.29 15.84
C ALA A 197 18.37 7.38 16.99
N SER A 198 17.96 7.08 18.24
CA SER A 198 18.88 7.03 19.38
C SER A 198 19.66 5.70 19.50
N ARG A 199 19.34 4.70 18.68
CA ARG A 199 20.03 3.39 18.69
C ARG A 199 21.35 3.49 17.92
N GLU A 200 22.38 2.85 18.46
CA GLU A 200 23.70 2.79 17.82
C GLU A 200 23.63 2.10 16.44
N GLY A 201 24.34 2.65 15.45
CA GLY A 201 24.41 2.11 14.09
C GLY A 201 23.18 2.36 13.20
N ILE A 202 22.16 3.09 13.68
CA ILE A 202 20.95 3.40 12.90
C ILE A 202 21.05 4.79 12.29
N ASN A 203 21.08 4.89 10.95
CA ASN A 203 21.00 6.17 10.26
C ASN A 203 19.55 6.71 10.21
N LYS A 204 19.41 8.00 9.85
CA LYS A 204 18.09 8.68 9.77
C LYS A 204 17.10 7.96 8.85
N GLY A 205 17.58 7.42 7.73
CA GLY A 205 16.76 6.67 6.76
C GLY A 205 16.24 5.34 7.33
N HIS A 206 17.10 4.60 8.03
CA HIS A 206 16.74 3.36 8.72
C HIS A 206 15.72 3.65 9.83
N ALA A 207 15.95 4.67 10.67
CA ALA A 207 15.01 5.07 11.72
C ALA A 207 13.63 5.41 11.15
N ARG A 208 13.57 6.18 10.05
CA ARG A 208 12.33 6.48 9.33
C ARG A 208 11.61 5.21 8.86
N MET A 209 12.31 4.31 8.18
CA MET A 209 11.69 3.08 7.65
C MET A 209 11.21 2.13 8.74
N MET A 210 11.94 2.05 9.86
CA MET A 210 11.53 1.28 11.03
C MET A 210 10.28 1.89 11.69
N ALA A 211 10.22 3.22 11.82
CA ALA A 211 9.06 3.93 12.37
C ALA A 211 7.81 3.77 11.49
N LEU A 212 7.94 3.93 10.17
CA LEU A 212 6.83 3.68 9.23
C LEU A 212 6.30 2.25 9.39
N ARG A 213 7.18 1.25 9.37
CA ARG A 213 6.78 -0.15 9.54
C ARG A 213 6.11 -0.42 10.88
N TYR A 214 6.53 0.25 11.95
CA TYR A 214 5.85 0.15 13.24
C TYR A 214 4.42 0.67 13.16
N VAL A 215 4.24 1.85 12.55
CA VAL A 215 2.93 2.47 12.37
C VAL A 215 2.02 1.67 11.44
N GLU A 216 2.55 1.07 10.36
CA GLU A 216 1.80 0.15 9.48
C GLU A 216 1.17 -1.00 10.28
N LYS A 217 1.99 -1.66 11.12
CA LYS A 217 1.53 -2.75 11.98
C LYS A 217 0.50 -2.28 12.98
N ARG A 218 0.77 -1.16 13.65
CA ARG A 218 -0.14 -0.60 14.65
C ARG A 218 -1.50 -0.27 14.05
N PHE A 219 -1.51 0.40 12.90
CA PHE A 219 -2.74 0.71 12.17
C PHE A 219 -3.51 -0.56 11.81
N LEU A 220 -2.83 -1.56 11.24
CA LEU A 220 -3.46 -2.79 10.81
C LEU A 220 -4.05 -3.61 11.98
N VAL A 221 -3.35 -3.65 13.12
CA VAL A 221 -3.86 -4.28 14.35
C VAL A 221 -5.09 -3.53 14.87
N ASN A 222 -5.05 -2.20 14.94
CA ASN A 222 -6.19 -1.40 15.39
C ASN A 222 -7.40 -1.60 14.47
N LEU A 223 -7.20 -1.55 13.15
CA LEU A 223 -8.25 -1.80 12.17
C LEU A 223 -8.88 -3.18 12.37
N HIS A 224 -8.06 -4.21 12.54
CA HIS A 224 -8.55 -5.57 12.79
C HIS A 224 -9.40 -5.65 14.06
N VAL A 225 -8.89 -5.15 15.19
CA VAL A 225 -9.59 -5.20 16.48
C VAL A 225 -10.90 -4.43 16.42
N VAL A 226 -10.91 -3.23 15.85
CA VAL A 226 -12.12 -2.40 15.75
C VAL A 226 -13.15 -3.05 14.84
N TRP A 227 -12.73 -3.63 13.72
CA TRP A 227 -13.63 -4.30 12.79
C TRP A 227 -14.21 -5.58 13.39
N MET A 228 -13.38 -6.43 13.99
CA MET A 228 -13.83 -7.65 14.67
C MET A 228 -14.79 -7.33 15.81
N ARG A 229 -14.48 -6.32 16.63
CA ARG A 229 -15.37 -5.82 17.68
C ARG A 229 -16.71 -5.39 17.09
N GLY A 230 -16.71 -4.58 16.04
CA GLY A 230 -17.93 -4.10 15.40
C GLY A 230 -18.87 -5.22 14.95
N ILE A 231 -18.32 -6.33 14.42
CA ILE A 231 -19.10 -7.53 14.04
C ILE A 231 -19.35 -8.52 15.19
N GLY A 232 -19.06 -8.15 16.43
CA GLY A 232 -19.35 -8.94 17.63
C GLY A 232 -18.34 -10.04 17.95
N LYS A 233 -17.15 -10.01 17.33
CA LYS A 233 -16.06 -10.96 17.62
C LYS A 233 -15.02 -10.32 18.53
N GLU A 234 -14.85 -10.85 19.74
CA GLU A 234 -13.80 -10.42 20.64
C GLU A 234 -12.44 -10.93 20.19
N VAL A 235 -11.47 -10.02 20.08
CA VAL A 235 -10.10 -10.34 19.72
C VAL A 235 -9.14 -9.56 20.61
N THR A 236 -8.26 -10.28 21.30
CA THR A 236 -7.16 -9.69 22.06
C THR A 236 -5.88 -9.71 21.21
N PRO A 237 -5.24 -8.56 20.95
CA PRO A 237 -3.92 -8.53 20.34
C PRO A 237 -2.91 -9.28 21.20
N TYR A 238 -2.02 -10.03 20.55
CA TYR A 238 -1.00 -10.82 21.24
C TYR A 238 -0.11 -9.96 22.13
N GLU A 239 0.17 -8.72 21.72
CA GLU A 239 1.01 -7.80 22.49
C GLU A 239 0.39 -7.45 23.86
N ALA A 240 -0.93 -7.54 24.03
CA ALA A 240 -1.59 -7.30 25.32
C ALA A 240 -1.45 -8.49 26.28
N THR A 241 -1.08 -9.65 25.76
CA THR A 241 -0.86 -10.87 26.54
C THR A 241 0.58 -11.02 27.03
N LEU A 242 1.49 -10.17 26.56
CA LEU A 242 2.90 -10.22 26.94
C LEU A 242 3.15 -9.46 28.24
N PRO A 243 3.92 -10.03 29.19
CA PRO A 243 4.37 -9.31 30.38
C PRO A 243 5.11 -8.02 29.99
N ASN A 244 4.81 -6.92 30.67
CA ASN A 244 5.43 -5.60 30.48
C ASN A 244 5.21 -4.96 29.10
N HIS A 245 4.19 -5.38 28.35
CA HIS A 245 3.80 -4.71 27.10
C HIS A 245 2.53 -3.90 27.30
N THR A 246 2.68 -2.57 27.24
CA THR A 246 1.52 -1.66 27.22
C THR A 246 1.11 -1.42 25.77
N ILE A 247 -0.10 -1.85 25.41
CA ILE A 247 -0.71 -1.45 24.16
C ILE A 247 -1.30 -0.05 24.34
N GLU A 248 -0.90 0.90 23.48
CA GLU A 248 -1.56 2.21 23.43
C GLU A 248 -3.06 2.04 23.21
N PRO A 249 -3.94 2.79 23.88
CA PRO A 249 -5.38 2.66 23.65
C PRO A 249 -5.73 2.94 22.19
N ILE A 250 -6.64 2.15 21.63
CA ILE A 250 -7.20 2.43 20.31
C ILE A 250 -8.13 3.63 20.44
N ARG A 251 -7.98 4.62 19.55
CA ARG A 251 -8.82 5.81 19.48
C ARG A 251 -8.99 6.25 18.03
N THR A 252 -9.89 7.20 17.77
CA THR A 252 -9.94 7.93 16.49
C THR A 252 -9.24 9.30 16.64
N ASP A 253 -8.92 9.94 15.52
CA ASP A 253 -8.20 11.23 15.52
C ASP A 253 -9.10 12.43 15.84
N ASP A 254 -10.41 12.23 15.81
CA ASP A 254 -11.44 13.25 16.10
C ASP A 254 -12.24 12.96 17.38
N GLY A 255 -11.90 11.91 18.12
CA GLY A 255 -12.58 11.52 19.35
C GLY A 255 -13.91 10.79 19.15
N TYR A 256 -14.29 10.46 17.91
CA TYR A 256 -15.43 9.61 17.63
C TYR A 256 -15.34 8.27 18.39
N PRO A 257 -16.44 7.80 19.02
CA PRO A 257 -16.42 6.59 19.83
C PRO A 257 -16.17 5.35 18.95
N LEU A 258 -15.40 4.40 19.48
CA LEU A 258 -15.24 3.10 18.84
C LEU A 258 -16.58 2.34 18.79
N PRO A 259 -16.82 1.52 17.75
CA PRO A 259 -18.03 0.72 17.65
C PRO A 259 -18.21 -0.19 18.86
N GLN A 260 -19.46 -0.34 19.31
CA GLN A 260 -19.78 -1.32 20.35
C GLN A 260 -19.67 -2.75 19.78
N PRO A 261 -19.41 -3.75 20.63
CA PRO A 261 -19.44 -5.14 20.20
C PRO A 261 -20.75 -5.49 19.50
N GLY A 262 -20.68 -5.96 18.26
CA GLY A 262 -21.87 -6.32 17.47
C GLY A 262 -22.71 -5.14 16.99
N SER A 263 -22.16 -3.92 17.00
CA SER A 263 -22.88 -2.71 16.56
C SER A 263 -23.13 -2.64 15.06
N PHE A 264 -22.47 -3.48 14.25
CA PHE A 264 -22.77 -3.57 12.82
C PHE A 264 -22.58 -4.98 12.26
N GLU A 265 -23.32 -5.27 11.19
CA GLU A 265 -23.23 -6.54 10.48
C GLU A 265 -21.91 -6.66 9.68
N ALA A 266 -21.51 -7.90 9.41
CA ALA A 266 -20.43 -8.15 8.46
C ALA A 266 -20.80 -7.57 7.09
N VAL A 267 -19.80 -7.08 6.37
CA VAL A 267 -20.00 -6.62 4.98
C VAL A 267 -20.48 -7.82 4.16
N ASP A 268 -21.64 -7.71 3.54
CA ASP A 268 -22.19 -8.76 2.69
C ASP A 268 -21.33 -8.98 1.43
N ASP A 269 -21.48 -10.17 0.83
CA ASP A 269 -20.65 -10.59 -0.30
C ASP A 269 -20.85 -9.73 -1.55
N GLU A 270 -22.07 -9.21 -1.78
CA GLU A 270 -22.39 -8.38 -2.94
C GLU A 270 -21.71 -7.01 -2.82
N ALA A 271 -21.86 -6.35 -1.68
CA ALA A 271 -21.22 -5.09 -1.36
C ALA A 271 -19.69 -5.22 -1.36
N SER A 272 -19.17 -6.34 -0.84
CA SER A 272 -17.74 -6.67 -0.89
C SER A 272 -17.24 -6.79 -2.32
N TRP A 273 -17.95 -7.57 -3.16
CA TRP A 273 -17.60 -7.76 -4.55
C TRP A 273 -17.65 -6.44 -5.33
N ALA A 274 -18.70 -5.64 -5.15
CA ALA A 274 -18.86 -4.36 -5.83
C ALA A 274 -17.71 -3.39 -5.51
N VAL A 275 -17.37 -3.22 -4.22
CA VAL A 275 -16.22 -2.38 -3.82
C VAL A 275 -14.92 -2.92 -4.39
N LYS A 276 -14.73 -4.25 -4.38
CA LYS A 276 -13.53 -4.87 -4.94
C LYS A 276 -13.40 -4.60 -6.44
N GLN A 277 -14.45 -4.81 -7.23
CA GLN A 277 -14.41 -4.57 -8.68
C GLN A 277 -14.12 -3.11 -9.01
N LEU A 278 -14.83 -2.18 -8.36
CA LEU A 278 -14.62 -0.75 -8.58
C LEU A 278 -13.19 -0.32 -8.20
N THR A 279 -12.69 -0.82 -7.08
CA THR A 279 -11.33 -0.55 -6.61
C THR A 279 -10.28 -1.12 -7.56
N ASP A 280 -10.46 -2.36 -8.03
CA ASP A 280 -9.54 -3.01 -8.97
C ASP A 280 -9.49 -2.23 -10.29
N ASN A 281 -10.64 -1.89 -10.86
CA ASN A 281 -10.73 -1.05 -12.04
C ASN A 281 -10.04 0.31 -11.85
N TYR A 282 -10.24 0.96 -10.69
CA TYR A 282 -9.58 2.22 -10.37
C TYR A 282 -8.05 2.10 -10.39
N TYR A 283 -7.48 1.06 -9.78
CA TYR A 283 -6.03 0.88 -9.74
C TYR A 283 -5.45 0.43 -11.09
N ASP A 284 -6.20 -0.32 -11.90
CA ASP A 284 -5.79 -0.69 -13.26
C ASP A 284 -5.72 0.55 -14.16
N ILE A 285 -6.74 1.40 -14.13
CA ILE A 285 -6.73 2.70 -14.84
C ILE A 285 -5.59 3.59 -14.33
N GLN A 286 -5.40 3.69 -13.01
CA GLN A 286 -4.29 4.45 -12.43
C GLN A 286 -2.92 3.93 -12.92
N MET A 287 -2.73 2.62 -13.00
CA MET A 287 -1.50 2.02 -13.50
C MET A 287 -1.27 2.36 -14.96
N MET A 288 -2.30 2.27 -15.81
CA MET A 288 -2.22 2.68 -17.21
C MET A 288 -1.89 4.17 -17.34
N ARG A 289 -2.50 5.04 -16.53
CA ARG A 289 -2.19 6.48 -16.52
C ARG A 289 -0.73 6.74 -16.15
N ILE A 290 -0.22 6.07 -15.12
CA ILE A 290 1.19 6.19 -14.71
C ILE A 290 2.12 5.75 -15.85
N ARG A 291 1.79 4.67 -16.55
CA ARG A 291 2.55 4.23 -17.74
C ARG A 291 2.52 5.27 -18.85
N ALA A 292 1.34 5.83 -19.15
CA ALA A 292 1.20 6.90 -20.15
C ALA A 292 2.05 8.12 -19.79
N PHE A 293 2.04 8.55 -18.52
CA PHE A 293 2.91 9.62 -18.03
C PHE A 293 4.39 9.30 -18.24
N ASN A 294 4.83 8.10 -17.86
CA ASN A 294 6.22 7.69 -18.03
C ASN A 294 6.64 7.64 -19.50
N ASN A 295 5.72 7.29 -20.41
CA ASN A 295 5.99 7.36 -21.86
C ASN A 295 6.21 8.80 -22.34
N ILE A 296 5.45 9.77 -21.82
CA ILE A 296 5.69 11.20 -22.10
C ILE A 296 7.09 11.60 -21.61
N VAL A 297 7.43 11.25 -20.37
CA VAL A 297 8.76 11.56 -19.78
C VAL A 297 9.89 10.93 -20.60
N ALA A 298 9.75 9.66 -21.01
CA ALA A 298 10.73 8.98 -21.84
C ALA A 298 10.89 9.68 -23.19
N TRP A 299 9.79 10.05 -23.85
CA TRP A 299 9.83 10.76 -25.13
C TRP A 299 10.57 12.10 -25.00
N LEU A 300 10.26 12.90 -23.97
CA LEU A 300 10.93 14.19 -23.72
C LEU A 300 12.44 14.01 -23.48
N SER A 301 12.82 12.97 -22.74
CA SER A 301 14.21 12.66 -22.43
C SER A 301 15.01 12.26 -23.67
N THR A 302 14.40 11.53 -24.62
CA THR A 302 15.04 11.07 -25.85
C THR A 302 15.06 12.15 -26.95
N ASN A 303 14.09 13.06 -26.97
CA ASN A 303 13.92 14.05 -28.05
C ASN A 303 14.31 15.48 -27.63
N ARG A 304 15.36 15.63 -26.80
CA ARG A 304 15.78 16.93 -26.23
C ARG A 304 16.00 18.01 -27.29
N GLU A 305 16.59 17.63 -28.42
CA GLU A 305 16.90 18.52 -29.54
C GLU A 305 15.67 18.93 -30.36
N ARG A 306 14.51 18.32 -30.13
CA ARG A 306 13.23 18.70 -30.75
C ARG A 306 12.41 19.60 -29.84
N LEU A 307 12.77 19.69 -28.56
CA LEU A 307 12.07 20.55 -27.62
C LEU A 307 12.25 22.02 -28.04
N PRO A 308 11.19 22.84 -28.00
CA PRO A 308 11.27 24.29 -28.13
C PRO A 308 12.39 24.90 -27.26
N GLU A 309 12.99 25.99 -27.74
CA GLU A 309 14.13 26.62 -27.04
C GLU A 309 13.77 27.04 -25.61
N GLU A 310 12.53 27.50 -25.40
CA GLU A 310 11.98 27.82 -24.07
C GLU A 310 12.11 26.64 -23.07
N TYR A 311 12.00 25.39 -23.55
CA TYR A 311 12.08 24.20 -22.69
C TYR A 311 13.53 23.88 -22.38
N ARG A 312 14.42 24.09 -23.36
CA ARG A 312 15.86 23.92 -23.18
C ARG A 312 16.40 24.96 -22.21
N GLU A 313 15.95 26.22 -22.31
CA GLU A 313 16.27 27.26 -21.34
C GLU A 313 15.81 26.90 -19.94
N PHE A 314 14.59 26.39 -19.78
CA PHE A 314 14.10 25.91 -18.49
C PHE A 314 14.96 24.78 -17.92
N LEU A 315 15.30 23.78 -18.74
CA LEU A 315 16.15 22.66 -18.34
C LEU A 315 17.54 23.15 -17.94
N LYS A 316 18.13 24.10 -18.68
CA LYS A 316 19.42 24.75 -18.38
C LYS A 316 19.37 25.56 -17.08
N ARG A 317 18.30 26.32 -16.81
CA ARG A 317 18.15 27.06 -15.53
C ARG A 317 18.10 26.11 -14.33
N LYS A 318 17.41 24.97 -14.48
CA LYS A 318 17.36 23.94 -13.44
C LYS A 318 18.64 23.12 -13.32
N GLU A 319 19.46 23.05 -14.38
CA GLU A 319 20.85 22.58 -14.30
C GLU A 319 21.67 23.48 -13.41
N SER A 320 21.59 24.80 -13.59
CA SER A 320 22.35 25.76 -12.78
C SER A 320 21.88 25.88 -11.32
N GLU A 321 20.62 25.57 -11.02
CA GLU A 321 20.08 25.60 -9.65
C GLU A 321 20.30 24.27 -8.89
N GLY A 322 20.66 23.18 -9.58
CA GLY A 322 20.81 21.85 -9.01
C GLY A 322 22.13 21.60 -8.27
N ASP A 323 23.08 22.54 -8.33
CA ASP A 323 24.39 22.44 -7.64
C ASP A 323 24.40 23.13 -6.26
N SER A 324 23.28 23.67 -5.78
CA SER A 324 23.22 24.46 -4.53
C SER A 324 22.34 23.91 -3.41
N GLU A 325 21.71 22.74 -3.58
CA GLU A 325 20.90 22.11 -2.53
C GLU A 325 21.28 20.63 -2.35
N ASP A 326 22.39 20.40 -1.65
CA ASP A 326 22.71 19.13 -0.97
C ASP A 326 22.57 19.29 0.56
#